data_AF-A0A958N5Z9-F1
#
_entry.id   AF-A0A958N5Z9-F1
#
_cell.length_a   1.000
_cell.length_b   1.000
_cell.length_c   1.000
_cell.angle_alpha   90.00
_cell.angle_beta   90.00
_cell.angle_gamma   90.00
#
_symmetry.space_group_name_H-M   'P 1'
#
loop_
_entity.id
_entity.type
_entity.pdbx_description
1 polymer ?
#
loop_
_entity_poly.entity_id
_entity_poly.type
_entity_poly.pdbx_seq_one_letter_code
_entity_poly.pdbx_strand_id
1 'polypeptide(L)'
;MKTTIFLSVEEILNLHERTIKKHGGKPGVRDLGLVESAVYRCQSGYYNSLSEQAASLMQSLCMNHCFVDGNKRVALLATVVFLKMNGYNLKCRNKTIVKFIVEKVIVKKADVTQIANWLSKKIEER
;
A
#
# COMPACT_ATOMS: atom_id res chain seq x y z
N MET A 1 13.53 -20.48 1.55
CA MET A 1 12.95 -19.16 1.17
C MET A 1 11.76 -18.91 2.08
N LYS A 2 11.67 -17.73 2.70
CA LYS A 2 10.53 -17.36 3.56
C LYS A 2 9.35 -17.02 2.64
N THR A 3 8.23 -17.72 2.77
CA THR A 3 7.02 -17.43 1.98
C THR A 3 6.49 -16.05 2.34
N THR A 4 6.28 -15.18 1.35
CA THR A 4 5.64 -13.87 1.57
C THR A 4 4.17 -14.07 1.95
N ILE A 5 3.73 -13.39 3.00
CA ILE A 5 2.33 -13.35 3.42
C ILE A 5 1.69 -12.09 2.81
N PHE A 6 0.58 -12.26 2.11
CA PHE A 6 -0.12 -11.17 1.43
C PHE A 6 -1.46 -10.85 2.11
N LEU A 7 -1.89 -9.59 1.96
CA LEU A 7 -3.25 -9.18 2.31
C LEU A 7 -4.24 -9.69 1.25
N SER A 8 -5.38 -10.18 1.72
CA SER A 8 -6.55 -10.47 0.90
C SER A 8 -7.31 -9.19 0.53
N VAL A 9 -8.17 -9.29 -0.49
CA VAL A 9 -9.07 -8.19 -0.89
C VAL A 9 -9.98 -7.79 0.28
N GLU A 10 -10.51 -8.76 1.01
CA GLU A 10 -11.36 -8.52 2.18
C GLU A 10 -10.62 -7.74 3.28
N GLU A 11 -9.37 -8.10 3.56
CA GLU A 11 -8.56 -7.34 4.53
C GLU A 11 -8.33 -5.89 4.07
N ILE A 12 -8.10 -5.66 2.77
CA ILE A 12 -7.99 -4.28 2.24
C ILE A 12 -9.30 -3.50 2.42
N LEU A 13 -10.45 -4.13 2.16
CA LEU A 13 -11.76 -3.52 2.37
C LEU A 13 -12.00 -3.19 3.85
N ASN A 14 -11.67 -4.12 4.74
CA ASN A 14 -11.78 -3.93 6.19
C ASN A 14 -10.83 -2.82 6.71
N LEU A 15 -9.61 -2.74 6.17
CA LEU A 15 -8.67 -1.65 6.49
C LEU A 15 -9.21 -0.29 6.01
N HIS A 16 -9.83 -0.23 4.83
CA HIS A 16 -10.48 0.98 4.33
C HIS A 16 -11.63 1.41 5.23
N GLU A 17 -12.55 0.49 5.54
CA GLU A 17 -13.73 0.77 6.36
C GLU A 17 -13.31 1.30 7.76
N ARG A 18 -12.36 0.64 8.41
CA ARG A 18 -11.79 1.09 9.70
C ARG A 18 -11.15 2.46 9.61
N THR A 19 -10.45 2.74 8.51
CA THR A 19 -9.79 4.03 8.29
C THR A 19 -10.81 5.16 8.14
N ILE A 20 -11.89 4.94 7.37
CA ILE A 20 -12.97 5.91 7.21
C ILE A 20 -13.71 6.14 8.53
N LYS A 21 -14.05 5.07 9.26
CA LYS A 21 -14.69 5.18 10.59
C LYS A 21 -13.84 6.00 11.58
N LYS A 22 -12.53 5.80 11.59
CA LYS A 22 -11.62 6.45 12.54
C LYS A 22 -11.27 7.89 12.18
N HIS A 23 -11.12 8.19 10.89
CA HIS A 23 -10.53 9.45 10.43
C HIS A 23 -11.47 10.31 9.57
N GLY A 24 -12.72 9.88 9.38
CA GLY A 24 -13.69 10.53 8.52
C GLY A 24 -13.39 10.37 7.03
N GLY A 25 -14.26 10.93 6.20
CA GLY A 25 -14.25 10.77 4.75
C GLY A 25 -15.50 10.04 4.24
N LYS A 26 -15.67 9.99 2.92
CA LYS A 26 -16.83 9.33 2.31
C LYS A 26 -16.58 7.81 2.24
N PRO A 27 -17.46 6.97 2.83
CA PRO A 27 -17.36 5.53 2.66
C PRO A 27 -17.69 5.14 1.21
N GLY A 28 -17.30 3.93 0.82
CA GLY A 28 -17.68 3.34 -0.47
C GLY A 28 -16.48 2.88 -1.28
N VAL A 29 -16.65 1.70 -1.88
CA VAL A 29 -15.79 1.17 -2.94
C VAL A 29 -16.28 1.81 -4.25
N ARG A 30 -15.37 2.44 -4.99
CA ARG A 30 -15.67 2.99 -6.32
C ARG A 30 -15.65 1.88 -7.36
N ASP A 31 -14.64 1.02 -7.28
CA ASP A 31 -14.42 -0.09 -8.20
C ASP A 31 -13.70 -1.22 -7.47
N LEU A 32 -14.39 -2.35 -7.30
CA LEU A 32 -13.85 -3.53 -6.63
C LEU A 32 -12.74 -4.20 -7.44
N GLY A 33 -12.85 -4.21 -8.78
CA GLY A 33 -11.86 -4.78 -9.67
C GLY A 33 -10.50 -4.07 -9.57
N LEU A 34 -10.50 -2.78 -9.25
CA LEU A 34 -9.26 -2.03 -8.98
C LEU A 34 -8.64 -2.38 -7.62
N VAL A 35 -9.43 -2.80 -6.63
CA VAL A 35 -8.91 -3.35 -5.36
C VAL A 35 -8.31 -4.73 -5.60
N GLU A 36 -9.03 -5.60 -6.30
CA GLU A 36 -8.58 -6.94 -6.69
C GLU A 36 -7.27 -6.86 -7.48
N SER A 37 -7.23 -6.00 -8.50
CA SER A 37 -6.04 -5.77 -9.32
C SER A 37 -4.83 -5.33 -8.47
N ALA A 38 -5.03 -4.46 -7.48
CA ALA A 38 -3.94 -4.04 -6.59
C ALA A 38 -3.38 -5.21 -5.76
N VAL A 39 -4.25 -6.08 -5.26
CA VAL A 39 -3.88 -7.26 -4.45
C VAL A 39 -3.17 -8.30 -5.32
N TYR A 40 -3.76 -8.68 -6.45
CA TYR A 40 -3.19 -9.71 -7.32
C TYR A 40 -1.92 -9.26 -8.03
N ARG A 41 -1.79 -7.97 -8.37
CA ARG A 41 -0.54 -7.44 -8.93
C ARG A 41 0.63 -7.64 -7.97
N CYS A 42 0.42 -7.40 -6.68
CA CYS A 42 1.43 -7.64 -5.64
C CYS A 42 1.82 -9.13 -5.53
N GLN A 43 0.88 -10.04 -5.82
CA GLN A 43 1.03 -11.50 -5.74
C GLN A 43 1.48 -12.16 -7.05
N SER A 44 1.64 -11.39 -8.14
CA SER A 44 1.82 -11.90 -9.50
C SER A 44 3.08 -12.72 -9.76
N GLY A 45 4.04 -12.73 -8.83
CA GLY A 45 5.37 -13.33 -9.03
C GLY A 45 6.32 -12.48 -9.87
N TYR A 46 5.87 -11.33 -10.41
CA TYR A 46 6.72 -10.40 -11.16
C TYR A 46 7.71 -9.62 -10.27
N TYR A 47 7.37 -9.43 -8.98
CA TYR A 47 8.16 -8.66 -8.02
C TYR A 47 8.98 -9.59 -7.12
N ASN A 48 10.30 -9.44 -7.16
CA ASN A 48 11.26 -10.37 -6.55
C ASN A 48 11.59 -10.03 -5.09
N SER A 49 11.38 -8.79 -4.69
CA SER A 49 11.64 -8.32 -3.33
C SER A 49 10.37 -7.90 -2.58
N LEU A 50 10.41 -7.99 -1.25
CA LEU A 50 9.33 -7.51 -0.39
C LEU A 50 9.05 -6.01 -0.61
N SER A 51 10.09 -5.21 -0.87
CA SER A 51 9.95 -3.80 -1.20
C SER A 51 9.22 -3.54 -2.52
N GLU A 52 9.45 -4.37 -3.55
CA GLU A 52 8.74 -4.24 -4.83
C GLU A 52 7.29 -4.67 -4.71
N GLN A 53 7.01 -5.75 -3.98
CA GLN A 53 5.66 -6.21 -3.68
C GLN A 53 4.89 -5.11 -2.92
N ALA A 54 5.46 -4.59 -1.83
CA ALA A 54 4.91 -3.46 -1.07
C ALA A 54 4.68 -2.21 -1.94
N ALA A 55 5.64 -1.89 -2.81
CA ALA A 55 5.57 -0.74 -3.71
C ALA A 55 4.43 -0.88 -4.73
N SER A 56 4.26 -2.06 -5.31
CA SER A 56 3.19 -2.34 -6.27
C SER A 56 1.80 -2.19 -5.64
N LEU A 57 1.64 -2.66 -4.39
CA LEU A 57 0.41 -2.52 -3.62
C LEU A 57 0.13 -1.04 -3.30
N MET A 58 1.13 -0.31 -2.78
CA MET A 58 1.02 1.11 -2.46
C MET A 58 0.63 1.94 -3.68
N GLN A 59 1.32 1.72 -4.82
CA GLN A 59 1.09 2.47 -6.05
C GLN A 59 -0.34 2.25 -6.54
N SER A 60 -0.77 0.99 -6.64
CA SER A 60 -2.07 0.62 -7.19
C SER A 60 -3.21 1.20 -6.33
N LEU A 61 -3.15 1.05 -5.01
CA LEU A 61 -4.16 1.61 -4.10
C LEU A 61 -4.16 3.14 -4.05
N CYS A 62 -3.01 3.79 -4.25
CA CYS A 62 -2.94 5.25 -4.30
C CYS A 62 -3.52 5.82 -5.60
N MET A 63 -3.20 5.21 -6.74
CA MET A 63 -3.37 5.81 -8.06
C MET A 63 -4.63 5.37 -8.79
N ASN A 64 -5.15 4.16 -8.52
CA ASN A 64 -6.27 3.63 -9.29
C ASN A 64 -7.63 4.18 -8.82
N HIS A 65 -7.66 4.93 -7.72
CA HIS A 65 -8.90 5.46 -7.14
C HIS A 65 -9.95 4.36 -6.88
N CYS A 66 -9.55 3.27 -6.22
CA CYS A 66 -10.42 2.12 -5.95
C CYS A 66 -11.60 2.47 -5.02
N PHE A 67 -11.44 3.51 -4.19
CA PHE A 67 -12.43 3.96 -3.21
C PHE A 67 -12.91 5.39 -3.49
N VAL A 68 -14.11 5.72 -2.99
CA VAL A 68 -14.69 7.07 -3.10
C VAL A 68 -13.82 8.11 -2.40
N ASP A 69 -13.30 7.78 -1.22
CA ASP A 69 -12.30 8.54 -0.48
C ASP A 69 -11.38 7.56 0.27
N GLY A 70 -10.27 8.03 0.82
CA GLY A 70 -9.40 7.24 1.68
C GLY A 70 -8.28 6.49 0.96
N ASN A 71 -8.19 6.55 -0.38
CA ASN A 71 -7.19 5.84 -1.20
C ASN A 71 -5.75 5.95 -0.66
N LYS A 72 -5.27 7.17 -0.40
CA LYS A 72 -3.94 7.40 0.19
C LYS A 72 -3.74 6.74 1.56
N ARG A 73 -4.79 6.77 2.39
CA ARG A 73 -4.75 6.29 3.77
C ARG A 73 -4.78 4.77 3.81
N VAL A 74 -5.65 4.13 3.03
CA VAL A 74 -5.68 2.68 2.92
C VAL A 74 -4.42 2.14 2.24
N ALA A 75 -3.88 2.82 1.22
CA ALA A 75 -2.61 2.43 0.60
C ALA A 75 -1.43 2.41 1.61
N LEU A 76 -1.32 3.47 2.42
CA LEU A 76 -0.33 3.52 3.49
C LEU A 76 -0.54 2.41 4.52
N LEU A 77 -1.77 2.26 5.01
CA LEU A 77 -2.09 1.27 6.05
C LEU A 77 -1.86 -0.16 5.56
N ALA A 78 -2.34 -0.48 4.35
CA ALA A 78 -2.12 -1.78 3.71
C ALA A 78 -0.63 -2.07 3.54
N THR A 79 0.17 -1.09 3.12
CA THR A 79 1.63 -1.29 2.99
C THR A 79 2.29 -1.56 4.34
N VAL A 80 1.92 -0.81 5.38
CA VAL A 80 2.45 -1.03 6.73
C VAL A 80 2.05 -2.40 7.28
N VAL A 81 0.80 -2.81 7.08
CA VAL A 81 0.31 -4.13 7.53
C VAL A 81 1.01 -5.24 6.77
N PHE A 82 1.14 -5.14 5.44
CA PHE A 82 1.87 -6.09 4.61
C PHE A 82 3.32 -6.27 5.09
N LEU A 83 4.05 -5.18 5.34
CA LEU A 83 5.43 -5.26 5.86
C LEU A 83 5.47 -5.95 7.23
N LYS A 84 4.54 -5.62 8.13
CA LYS A 84 4.46 -6.21 9.47
C LYS A 84 4.16 -7.71 9.44
N MET A 85 3.26 -8.15 8.57
CA MET A 85 2.95 -9.58 8.36
C MET A 85 4.18 -10.35 7.92
N ASN A 86 5.11 -9.69 7.23
CA ASN A 86 6.36 -10.28 6.76
C ASN A 86 7.56 -10.04 7.69
N GLY A 87 7.33 -9.50 8.89
CA GLY A 87 8.38 -9.32 9.90
C GLY A 87 9.21 -8.04 9.74
N TYR A 88 8.69 -7.03 9.04
CA TYR A 88 9.37 -5.74 8.84
C TYR A 88 8.55 -4.58 9.39
N ASN A 89 9.24 -3.57 9.91
CA ASN A 89 8.67 -2.28 10.29
C ASN A 89 9.09 -1.20 9.29
N LEU A 90 8.21 -0.23 9.05
CA LEU A 90 8.53 0.96 8.27
C LEU A 90 9.06 2.06 9.20
N LYS A 91 10.38 2.23 9.25
CA LYS A 91 11.09 3.21 10.09
C LYS A 91 11.02 4.61 9.52
N CYS A 92 9.84 5.21 9.57
CA CYS A 92 9.63 6.56 9.08
C CYS A 92 8.51 7.27 9.83
N ARG A 93 8.67 8.58 10.08
CA ARG A 93 7.59 9.39 10.66
C ARG A 93 6.42 9.46 9.68
N ASN A 94 5.19 9.38 10.17
CA ASN A 94 3.98 9.47 9.34
C ASN A 94 4.00 10.67 8.38
N LYS A 95 4.46 11.85 8.84
CA LYS A 95 4.60 13.05 8.00
C LYS A 95 5.50 12.82 6.77
N THR A 96 6.61 12.12 6.93
CA THR A 96 7.56 11.85 5.85
C THR A 96 6.97 10.86 4.85
N ILE A 97 6.25 9.84 5.31
CA ILE A 97 5.61 8.86 4.42
C ILE A 97 4.49 9.52 3.61
N VAL A 98 3.64 10.31 4.27
CA VAL A 98 2.57 11.05 3.59
C VAL A 98 3.13 12.03 2.57
N LYS A 99 4.21 12.76 2.92
CA LYS A 99 4.92 13.65 1.97
C LYS A 99 5.41 12.88 0.75
N PHE A 100 6.03 11.72 0.95
CA PHE A 100 6.49 10.86 -0.14
C PHE A 100 5.34 10.40 -1.05
N ILE A 101 4.23 9.92 -0.48
CA ILE A 101 3.05 9.50 -1.24
C ILE A 101 2.51 10.66 -2.09
N VAL A 102 2.32 11.84 -1.49
CA VAL A 102 1.76 12.99 -2.21
C VAL A 102 2.72 13.47 -3.30
N GLU A 103 3.97 13.77 -2.94
CA GLU A 103 4.90 14.43 -3.86
C GLU A 103 5.47 13.47 -4.92
N LYS A 104 5.78 12.23 -4.53
CA LYS A 104 6.48 11.29 -5.42
C LYS A 104 5.49 10.34 -6.10
N VAL A 105 4.64 9.65 -5.34
CA VAL A 105 3.73 8.65 -5.90
C VAL A 105 2.64 9.30 -6.74
N ILE A 106 1.98 10.35 -6.22
CA ILE A 106 0.82 10.96 -6.89
C ILE A 106 1.25 12.04 -7.88
N VAL A 107 1.97 13.07 -7.42
CA VAL A 107 2.31 14.23 -8.26
C VAL A 107 3.33 13.86 -9.34
N LYS A 108 4.39 13.14 -8.96
CA LYS A 108 5.45 12.73 -9.91
C LYS A 108 5.21 11.36 -10.54
N LYS A 109 4.10 10.70 -10.23
CA LYS A 109 3.72 9.38 -10.79
C LYS A 109 4.86 8.37 -10.69
N ALA A 110 5.49 8.29 -9.52
CA ALA A 110 6.62 7.39 -9.32
C ALA A 110 6.27 5.95 -9.69
N ASP A 111 7.19 5.30 -10.40
CA ASP A 111 7.04 3.90 -10.77
C ASP A 111 7.31 2.97 -9.58
N VAL A 112 7.03 1.67 -9.76
CA VAL A 112 7.21 0.68 -8.69
C VAL A 112 8.66 0.61 -8.24
N THR A 113 9.62 0.71 -9.16
CA THR A 113 11.06 0.66 -8.87
C THR A 113 11.48 1.82 -7.96
N GLN A 114 11.02 3.04 -8.26
CA GLN A 114 11.29 4.23 -7.46
C GLN A 114 10.69 4.14 -6.06
N ILE A 115 9.47 3.61 -5.94
CA ILE A 115 8.80 3.38 -4.65
C ILE A 115 9.52 2.28 -3.86
N ALA A 116 9.88 1.18 -4.51
CA ALA A 116 10.59 0.06 -3.90
C ALA A 116 11.96 0.49 -3.36
N ASN A 117 12.72 1.27 -4.15
CA ASN A 117 14.00 1.84 -3.73
C ASN A 117 13.89 2.80 -2.54
N TRP A 118 12.75 3.47 -2.40
CA TRP A 118 12.49 4.29 -1.23
C TRP A 118 12.13 3.44 -0.01
N LEU A 119 11.27 2.43 -0.20
CA LEU A 119 10.86 1.51 0.86
C LEU A 119 12.03 0.68 1.39
N SER A 120 12.89 0.15 0.53
CA SER A 120 14.04 -0.69 0.93
C SER A 120 14.99 0.04 1.89
N LYS A 121 15.10 1.37 1.79
CA LYS A 121 15.90 2.23 2.68
C LYS A 121 15.20 2.59 4.00
N LYS A 122 13.93 2.18 4.16
CA LYS A 122 13.05 2.55 5.29
C LYS A 122 12.46 1.34 6.00
N ILE A 123 12.60 0.13 5.45
CA ILE A 123 12.20 -1.10 6.13
C ILE A 123 13.33 -1.58 7.05
N GLU A 124 12.98 -2.06 8.23
CA GLU A 124 13.88 -2.74 9.17
C GLU A 124 13.22 -4.01 9.67
N GLU A 125 14.01 -5.06 9.95
CA GLU A 125 13.50 -6.28 10.55
C GLU A 125 12.93 -5.99 11.95
N ARG A 126 11.86 -6.69 12.30
CA ARG A 126 11.15 -6.55 13.57
C ARG A 126 11.83 -7.35 14.68
#